data_AF-A0A7H1B2N8-F1
#
_entry.id   AF-A0A7H1B2N8-F1
#
_cell.length_a   1.000
_cell.length_b   1.000
_cell.length_c   1.000
_cell.angle_alpha   90.00
_cell.angle_beta   90.00
_cell.angle_gamma   90.00
#
_symmetry.space_group_name_H-M   'P 1'
#
loop_
_entity.id
_entity.type
_entity.pdbx_description
1 polymer ?
#
loop_
_entity_poly.entity_id
_entity_poly.type
_entity_poly.pdbx_seq_one_letter_code
_entity_poly.pdbx_strand_id
1 'polypeptide(L)'
;MSLTSPIPVLHNSGGSTLRYEDGALLLSRSGEEARIPLPAIARIRAEGRAVAVELTAPAGAAPAVHRLDDVSEAAAALFADAVTAVLPERDAGAEPADGSALVVVRALTETPDEERRRRSRRRTRIGIASAGSVFLALALAVGIHGQPIVALLTLLVGPVGAASLAYAWMGVEDLYLQWYLPRRGITVQARRVGQSRIAGGTFQTYVYTDLHGESRTAHHRGGGATVEVAYHPDKPHIVRIPESGGQKAGSVAVAVFLILFGLLVELATVYLLYAAFVDGYPGYGPS
;
A
#
# COMPACT_ATOMS: atom_id res chain seq x y z
N MET A 1 -20.21 -30.98 -23.83
CA MET A 1 -19.44 -30.25 -22.78
C MET A 1 -18.86 -29.01 -23.44
N SER A 2 -19.44 -27.84 -23.21
CA SER A 2 -18.98 -26.58 -23.83
C SER A 2 -17.76 -26.07 -23.08
N LEU A 3 -16.59 -26.17 -23.71
CA LEU A 3 -15.36 -25.54 -23.25
C LEU A 3 -15.43 -24.06 -23.60
N THR A 4 -16.12 -23.27 -22.77
CA THR A 4 -16.06 -21.81 -22.89
C THR A 4 -14.65 -21.39 -22.48
N SER A 5 -13.85 -20.96 -23.43
CA SER A 5 -12.50 -20.45 -23.17
C SER A 5 -12.59 -19.32 -22.12
N PRO A 6 -11.72 -19.28 -21.09
CA PRO A 6 -11.80 -18.25 -20.07
C PRO A 6 -11.61 -16.87 -20.69
N ILE A 7 -12.58 -15.97 -20.48
CA ILE A 7 -12.49 -14.58 -20.93
C ILE A 7 -11.30 -13.94 -20.19
N PRO A 8 -10.32 -13.35 -20.91
CA PRO A 8 -9.13 -12.80 -20.29
C PRO A 8 -9.47 -11.60 -19.40
N VAL A 9 -8.61 -11.27 -18.44
CA VAL A 9 -8.73 -10.02 -17.66
C VAL A 9 -7.86 -8.96 -18.31
N LEU A 10 -8.41 -7.77 -18.52
CA LEU A 10 -7.65 -6.63 -19.02
C LEU A 10 -7.11 -5.80 -17.87
N HIS A 11 -5.84 -5.43 -17.98
CA HIS A 11 -5.15 -4.53 -17.07
C HIS A 11 -4.58 -3.37 -17.89
N ASN A 12 -4.74 -2.14 -17.39
CA ASN A 12 -4.01 -1.00 -17.95
C ASN A 12 -2.80 -0.63 -17.09
N SER A 13 -1.96 0.25 -17.64
CA SER A 13 -0.77 0.80 -16.96
C SER A 13 -1.12 1.63 -15.70
N GLY A 14 -2.34 2.17 -15.63
CA GLY A 14 -2.85 2.99 -14.53
C GLY A 14 -3.43 2.19 -13.35
N GLY A 15 -3.48 0.86 -13.43
CA GLY A 15 -4.03 -0.01 -12.39
C GLY A 15 -5.55 -0.25 -12.47
N SER A 16 -6.22 0.24 -13.50
CA SER A 16 -7.61 -0.09 -13.82
C SER A 16 -7.70 -1.48 -14.44
N THR A 17 -8.80 -2.19 -14.18
CA THR A 17 -9.02 -3.54 -14.70
C THR A 17 -10.43 -3.70 -15.25
N LEU A 18 -10.56 -4.48 -16.34
CA LEU A 18 -11.85 -4.91 -16.87
C LEU A 18 -11.89 -6.45 -16.87
N ARG A 19 -12.86 -7.03 -16.15
CA ARG A 19 -13.04 -8.48 -16.03
C ARG A 19 -14.49 -8.88 -16.25
N TYR A 20 -14.69 -10.09 -16.72
CA TYR A 20 -16.01 -10.72 -16.81
C TYR A 20 -16.27 -11.61 -15.59
N GLU A 21 -17.35 -11.36 -14.86
CA GLU A 21 -17.71 -12.07 -13.64
C GLU A 21 -19.24 -12.12 -13.47
N ASP A 22 -19.79 -13.31 -13.24
CA ASP A 22 -21.23 -13.53 -12.97
C ASP A 22 -22.19 -12.82 -13.93
N GLY A 23 -21.94 -12.91 -15.24
CA GLY A 23 -22.80 -12.29 -16.26
C GLY A 23 -22.75 -10.76 -16.30
N ALA A 24 -21.67 -10.17 -15.80
CA ALA A 24 -21.42 -8.73 -15.86
C ALA A 24 -19.95 -8.44 -16.18
N LEU A 25 -19.70 -7.24 -16.72
CA LEU A 25 -18.37 -6.66 -16.77
C LEU A 25 -18.13 -5.81 -15.53
N LEU A 26 -17.02 -6.06 -14.85
CA LEU A 26 -16.54 -5.25 -13.74
C LEU A 26 -15.40 -4.37 -14.23
N LEU A 27 -15.66 -3.07 -14.31
CA LEU A 27 -14.67 -2.05 -14.60
C LEU A 27 -14.22 -1.42 -13.29
N SER A 28 -13.03 -1.79 -12.82
CA SER A 28 -12.41 -1.21 -11.63
C SER A 28 -11.44 -0.10 -12.06
N ARG A 29 -11.57 1.07 -11.45
CA ARG A 29 -10.73 2.27 -11.63
C ARG A 29 -10.32 2.80 -10.26
N SER A 30 -9.38 3.74 -10.22
CA SER A 30 -8.97 4.38 -8.97
C SER A 30 -10.16 5.09 -8.30
N GLY A 31 -10.74 4.46 -7.28
CA GLY A 31 -11.84 5.03 -6.49
C GLY A 31 -13.24 4.53 -6.83
N GLU A 32 -13.42 3.72 -7.89
CA GLU A 32 -14.73 3.26 -8.34
C GLU A 32 -14.67 1.87 -9.00
N GLU A 33 -15.71 1.08 -8.80
CA GLU A 33 -15.97 -0.15 -9.55
C GLU A 33 -17.37 -0.07 -10.14
N ALA A 34 -17.44 -0.08 -11.47
CA ALA A 34 -18.70 -0.13 -12.21
C ALA A 34 -19.01 -1.58 -12.59
N ARG A 35 -20.15 -2.09 -12.13
CA ARG A 35 -20.72 -3.35 -12.59
C ARG A 35 -21.70 -3.07 -13.73
N ILE A 36 -21.34 -3.54 -14.92
CA ILE A 36 -22.10 -3.39 -16.16
C ILE A 36 -22.70 -4.76 -16.52
N PRO A 37 -23.99 -5.01 -16.24
CA PRO A 37 -24.63 -6.28 -16.62
C PRO A 37 -24.61 -6.50 -18.14
N LEU A 38 -24.46 -7.73 -18.62
CA LEU A 38 -24.51 -8.02 -20.07
C LEU A 38 -25.76 -7.47 -20.78
N PRO A 39 -26.98 -7.49 -20.19
CA PRO A 39 -28.16 -6.89 -20.82
C PRO A 39 -28.03 -5.39 -21.08
N ALA A 40 -27.18 -4.68 -20.33
CA ALA A 40 -26.95 -3.25 -20.49
C ALA A 40 -26.00 -2.92 -21.65
N ILE A 41 -25.28 -3.90 -22.21
CA ILE A 41 -24.21 -3.67 -23.18
C ILE A 41 -24.75 -3.79 -24.60
N ALA A 42 -24.78 -2.69 -25.35
CA ALA A 42 -25.15 -2.70 -26.76
C ALA A 42 -24.09 -3.42 -27.61
N ARG A 43 -22.82 -3.01 -27.46
CA ARG A 43 -21.69 -3.57 -28.20
C ARG A 43 -20.38 -3.35 -27.46
N ILE A 44 -19.40 -4.19 -27.74
CA ILE A 44 -18.01 -4.02 -27.28
C ILE A 44 -17.11 -3.96 -28.50
N ARG A 45 -16.14 -3.04 -28.47
CA ARG A 45 -15.19 -2.84 -29.56
C ARG A 45 -13.78 -2.70 -29.01
N ALA A 46 -12.84 -3.37 -29.67
CA ALA A 46 -11.43 -3.10 -29.51
C ALA A 46 -11.02 -1.96 -30.47
N GLU A 47 -10.38 -0.93 -29.92
CA GLU A 47 -9.89 0.25 -30.64
C GLU A 47 -8.36 0.34 -30.45
N GLY A 48 -7.63 -0.56 -31.11
CA GLY A 48 -6.19 -0.71 -30.93
C GLY A 48 -5.86 -1.10 -29.49
N ARG A 49 -5.26 -0.17 -28.74
CA ARG A 49 -4.88 -0.36 -27.32
C ARG A 49 -5.96 0.07 -26.32
N ALA A 50 -7.21 0.14 -26.76
CA ALA A 50 -8.35 0.47 -25.92
C ALA A 50 -9.51 -0.51 -26.14
N VAL A 51 -10.37 -0.66 -25.13
CA VAL A 51 -11.66 -1.34 -25.25
C VAL A 51 -12.78 -0.37 -24.89
N ALA A 52 -13.74 -0.25 -25.78
CA ALA A 52 -14.96 0.54 -25.60
C ALA A 52 -16.15 -0.39 -25.36
N VAL A 53 -16.79 -0.23 -24.20
CA VAL A 53 -18.06 -0.90 -23.84
C VAL A 53 -19.16 0.13 -24.01
N GLU A 54 -19.99 -0.05 -25.03
CA GLU A 54 -21.11 0.84 -25.30
C GLU A 54 -22.39 0.26 -24.72
N LEU A 55 -23.15 1.10 -24.00
CA LEU A 55 -24.40 0.71 -23.38
C LEU A 55 -25.59 0.86 -24.34
N THR A 56 -26.67 0.14 -24.07
CA THR A 56 -27.94 0.33 -24.76
C THR A 56 -28.51 1.70 -24.44
N ALA A 57 -29.09 2.36 -25.44
CA ALA A 57 -29.75 3.64 -25.28
C ALA A 57 -31.05 3.65 -26.10
N PRO A 58 -32.09 4.35 -25.63
CA PRO A 58 -33.33 4.51 -26.35
C PRO A 58 -33.14 5.27 -27.67
N ALA A 59 -34.08 5.14 -28.60
CA ALA A 59 -34.00 5.75 -29.91
C ALA A 59 -33.87 7.29 -29.81
N GLY A 60 -32.82 7.84 -30.42
CA GLY A 60 -32.53 9.28 -30.38
C GLY A 60 -31.65 9.74 -29.21
N ALA A 61 -31.27 8.85 -28.28
CA ALA A 61 -30.29 9.14 -27.23
C ALA A 61 -28.88 8.65 -27.61
N ALA A 62 -27.85 9.36 -27.15
CA ALA A 62 -26.47 8.93 -27.33
C ALA A 62 -26.12 7.81 -26.34
N PRO A 63 -25.50 6.70 -26.78
CA PRO A 63 -25.10 5.62 -25.89
C PRO A 63 -23.96 6.05 -24.97
N ALA A 64 -24.09 5.73 -23.68
CA ALA A 64 -23.00 5.90 -22.74
C ALA A 64 -21.88 4.88 -23.04
N VAL A 65 -20.63 5.33 -22.99
CA VAL A 65 -19.47 4.51 -23.35
C VAL A 65 -18.50 4.45 -22.18
N HIS A 66 -18.22 3.22 -21.72
CA HIS A 66 -17.16 2.95 -20.76
C HIS A 66 -15.91 2.49 -21.50
N ARG A 67 -14.86 3.31 -21.45
CA ARG A 67 -13.59 3.06 -22.12
C ARG A 67 -12.50 2.63 -21.13
N LEU A 68 -11.68 1.66 -21.53
CA LEU A 68 -10.43 1.28 -20.87
C LEU A 68 -9.28 1.43 -21.85
N ASP A 69 -8.41 2.41 -21.61
CA ASP A 69 -7.24 2.72 -22.43
C ASP A 69 -5.96 2.00 -21.95
N ASP A 70 -4.90 2.07 -22.76
CA ASP A 70 -3.55 1.57 -22.48
C ASP A 70 -3.45 0.07 -22.17
N VAL A 71 -4.33 -0.74 -22.78
CA VAL A 71 -4.29 -2.20 -22.69
C VAL A 71 -3.40 -2.82 -23.78
N SER A 72 -3.11 -4.12 -23.66
CA SER A 72 -2.49 -4.88 -24.75
C SER A 72 -3.48 -5.02 -25.89
N GLU A 73 -3.08 -4.67 -27.11
CA GLU A 73 -3.93 -4.72 -28.31
C GLU A 73 -4.46 -6.14 -28.60
N ALA A 74 -3.58 -7.15 -28.51
CA ALA A 74 -3.98 -8.55 -28.68
C ALA A 74 -4.98 -9.00 -27.60
N ALA A 75 -4.80 -8.54 -26.35
CA ALA A 75 -5.73 -8.87 -25.27
C ALA A 75 -7.07 -8.14 -25.44
N ALA A 76 -7.06 -6.88 -25.90
CA ALA A 76 -8.25 -6.10 -26.19
C ALA A 76 -9.14 -6.77 -27.24
N ALA A 77 -8.53 -7.23 -28.35
CA ALA A 77 -9.24 -7.95 -29.41
C ALA A 77 -9.85 -9.26 -28.88
N LEU A 78 -9.04 -10.11 -28.23
CA LEU A 78 -9.52 -11.39 -27.67
C LEU A 78 -10.63 -11.19 -26.62
N PHE A 79 -10.52 -10.16 -25.80
CA PHE A 79 -11.54 -9.82 -24.82
C PHE A 79 -12.84 -9.38 -25.48
N ALA A 80 -12.77 -8.47 -26.46
CA ALA A 80 -13.93 -7.97 -27.18
C ALA A 80 -14.68 -9.11 -27.89
N ASP A 81 -13.95 -10.00 -28.57
CA ASP A 81 -14.53 -11.16 -29.26
C ASP A 81 -15.20 -12.11 -28.27
N ALA A 82 -14.52 -12.43 -27.16
CA ALA A 82 -15.01 -13.38 -26.18
C ALA A 82 -16.25 -12.86 -25.43
N VAL A 83 -16.32 -11.57 -25.09
CA VAL A 83 -17.53 -11.00 -24.47
C VAL A 83 -18.66 -10.86 -25.48
N THR A 84 -18.36 -10.49 -26.74
CA THR A 84 -19.37 -10.39 -27.81
C THR A 84 -20.06 -11.74 -28.03
N ALA A 85 -19.33 -12.85 -27.94
CA ALA A 85 -19.89 -14.20 -28.07
C ALA A 85 -20.86 -14.60 -26.93
N VAL A 86 -20.86 -13.88 -25.81
CA VAL A 86 -21.70 -14.16 -24.64
C VAL A 86 -22.81 -13.11 -24.45
N LEU A 87 -22.85 -12.08 -25.31
CA LEU A 87 -23.94 -11.09 -25.26
C LEU A 87 -25.29 -11.75 -25.59
N PRO A 88 -26.37 -11.40 -24.87
CA PRO A 88 -27.69 -11.92 -25.17
C PRO A 88 -28.16 -11.48 -26.55
N GLU A 89 -28.75 -12.39 -27.31
CA GLU A 89 -29.44 -12.07 -28.57
C GLU A 89 -30.58 -11.09 -28.28
N ARG A 90 -30.72 -10.06 -29.13
CA ARG A 90 -31.76 -9.04 -29.00
C ARG A 90 -32.69 -9.10 -30.20
N ASP A 91 -33.99 -9.05 -29.93
CA ASP A 91 -35.01 -8.97 -30.97
C ASP A 91 -34.94 -7.60 -31.67
N ALA A 92 -34.81 -7.62 -33.00
CA ALA A 92 -34.64 -6.41 -33.82
C ALA A 92 -35.83 -5.43 -33.79
N GLY A 93 -36.92 -5.76 -33.10
CA GLY A 93 -38.13 -4.93 -32.98
C GLY A 93 -38.48 -4.46 -31.56
N ALA A 94 -37.72 -4.85 -30.54
CA ALA A 94 -37.95 -4.39 -29.17
C ALA A 94 -37.25 -3.05 -28.91
N GLU A 95 -37.95 -2.10 -28.28
CA GLU A 95 -37.36 -0.82 -27.90
C GLU A 95 -36.25 -1.05 -26.85
N PRO A 96 -34.99 -0.63 -27.11
CA PRO A 96 -33.89 -0.88 -26.20
C PRO A 96 -34.04 -0.04 -24.93
N ALA A 97 -34.14 -0.73 -23.79
CA ALA A 97 -34.07 -0.08 -22.48
C ALA A 97 -32.71 0.62 -22.29
N ASP A 98 -32.72 1.73 -21.55
CA ASP A 98 -31.51 2.46 -21.20
C ASP A 98 -30.61 1.60 -20.30
N GLY A 99 -29.49 1.13 -20.86
CA GLY A 99 -28.53 0.29 -20.18
C GLY A 99 -27.77 1.04 -19.09
N SER A 100 -27.70 2.37 -19.15
CA SER A 100 -27.04 3.18 -18.13
C SER A 100 -27.75 3.08 -16.77
N ALA A 101 -29.08 2.92 -16.77
CA ALA A 101 -29.89 2.71 -15.57
C ALA A 101 -29.62 1.36 -14.88
N LEU A 102 -29.04 0.39 -15.59
CA LEU A 102 -28.70 -0.93 -15.07
C LEU A 102 -27.27 -1.00 -14.51
N VAL A 103 -26.44 0.01 -14.77
CA VAL A 103 -25.07 0.06 -14.28
C VAL A 103 -25.06 0.43 -12.81
N VAL A 104 -24.45 -0.43 -11.99
CA VAL A 104 -24.25 -0.16 -10.57
C VAL A 104 -22.82 0.32 -10.39
N VAL A 105 -22.65 1.60 -10.10
CA VAL A 105 -21.36 2.19 -9.73
C VAL A 105 -21.21 2.14 -8.22
N ARG A 106 -20.20 1.43 -7.75
CA ARG A 106 -19.79 1.44 -6.35
C ARG A 106 -18.54 2.30 -6.23
N ALA A 107 -18.58 3.32 -5.38
CA ALA A 107 -17.35 3.99 -4.96
C ALA A 107 -16.49 2.97 -4.19
N LEU A 108 -15.33 2.65 -4.75
CA LEU A 108 -14.24 2.05 -4.00
C LEU A 108 -13.58 3.21 -3.26
N THR A 109 -14.21 3.72 -2.21
CA THR A 109 -13.58 4.73 -1.37
C THR A 109 -12.28 4.10 -0.87
N GLU A 110 -11.15 4.54 -1.41
CA GLU A 110 -9.81 4.13 -0.98
C GLU A 110 -9.84 4.29 0.53
N THR A 111 -9.70 3.19 1.25
CA THR A 111 -9.87 3.27 2.70
C THR A 111 -8.83 4.27 3.22
N PRO A 112 -9.15 5.12 4.21
CA PRO A 112 -8.20 6.11 4.72
C PRO A 112 -6.84 5.49 5.13
N ASP A 113 -6.84 4.18 5.40
CA ASP A 113 -5.65 3.37 5.65
C ASP A 113 -4.77 3.12 4.41
N GLU A 114 -5.35 2.96 3.21
CA GLU A 114 -4.64 2.75 1.95
C GLU A 114 -3.95 4.03 1.45
N GLU A 115 -4.65 5.16 1.47
CA GLU A 115 -4.06 6.47 1.17
C GLU A 115 -2.90 6.79 2.12
N ARG A 116 -3.09 6.51 3.42
CA ARG A 116 -2.05 6.71 4.45
C ARG A 116 -0.84 5.81 4.22
N ARG A 117 -1.05 4.54 3.87
CA ARG A 117 0.04 3.61 3.50
C ARG A 117 0.82 4.11 2.28
N ARG A 118 0.13 4.60 1.25
CA ARG A 118 0.77 5.17 0.05
C ARG A 118 1.59 6.41 0.38
N ARG A 119 1.05 7.32 1.20
CA ARG A 119 1.74 8.54 1.66
C ARG A 119 2.95 8.22 2.53
N SER A 120 2.82 7.26 3.43
CA SER A 120 3.92 6.77 4.27
C SER A 120 5.05 6.20 3.40
N ARG A 121 4.75 5.29 2.47
CA ARG A 121 5.74 4.73 1.52
C ARG A 121 6.46 5.81 0.73
N ARG A 122 5.75 6.84 0.27
CA ARG A 122 6.37 7.96 -0.45
C ARG A 122 7.34 8.73 0.44
N ARG A 123 6.95 9.04 1.69
CA ARG A 123 7.82 9.70 2.66
C ARG A 123 9.05 8.86 2.99
N THR A 124 8.88 7.55 3.18
CA THR A 124 10.00 6.62 3.42
C THR A 124 10.97 6.61 2.24
N ARG A 125 10.47 6.54 0.99
CA ARG A 125 11.34 6.59 -0.20
C ARG A 125 12.12 7.90 -0.30
N ILE A 126 11.47 9.02 -0.04
CA ILE A 126 12.13 10.34 -0.02
C ILE A 126 13.18 10.38 1.08
N GLY A 127 12.87 9.88 2.28
CA GLY A 127 13.82 9.81 3.40
C GLY A 127 15.04 8.94 3.11
N ILE A 128 14.84 7.77 2.49
CA ILE A 128 15.94 6.89 2.07
C ILE A 128 16.80 7.58 1.00
N ALA A 129 16.17 8.22 0.01
CA ALA A 129 16.89 8.93 -1.04
C ALA A 129 17.71 10.11 -0.47
N SER A 130 17.14 10.88 0.47
CA SER A 130 17.84 12.00 1.10
C SER A 130 18.99 11.53 2.01
N ALA A 131 18.79 10.47 2.79
CA ALA A 131 19.85 9.92 3.62
C ALA A 131 20.99 9.38 2.74
N GLY A 132 20.65 8.61 1.70
CA GLY A 132 21.62 8.10 0.73
C GLY A 132 22.40 9.21 0.03
N SER A 133 21.74 10.31 -0.35
CA SER A 133 22.44 11.44 -0.98
C SER A 133 23.43 12.14 -0.05
N VAL A 134 23.12 12.25 1.25
CA VAL A 134 24.04 12.83 2.23
C VAL A 134 25.28 11.97 2.40
N PHE A 135 25.13 10.65 2.61
CA PHE A 135 26.27 9.75 2.74
C PHE A 135 27.10 9.66 1.45
N LEU A 136 26.45 9.72 0.29
CA LEU A 136 27.15 9.80 -0.99
C LEU A 136 27.99 11.09 -1.10
N ALA A 137 27.42 12.24 -0.75
CA ALA A 137 28.15 13.51 -0.78
C ALA A 137 29.34 13.51 0.17
N LEU A 138 29.17 12.98 1.39
CA LEU A 138 30.25 12.83 2.38
C LEU A 138 31.35 11.89 1.87
N ALA A 139 30.99 10.73 1.31
CA ALA A 139 31.94 9.79 0.74
C ALA A 139 32.71 10.40 -0.42
N LEU A 140 32.05 11.13 -1.32
CA LEU A 140 32.71 11.85 -2.42
C LEU A 140 33.68 12.90 -1.91
N ALA A 141 33.28 13.70 -0.91
CA ALA A 141 34.14 14.72 -0.31
C ALA A 141 35.43 14.07 0.23
N VAL A 142 35.32 13.01 1.04
CA VAL A 142 36.47 12.30 1.62
C VAL A 142 37.31 11.59 0.55
N GLY A 143 36.67 11.03 -0.47
CA GLY A 143 37.36 10.36 -1.58
C GLY A 143 38.23 11.34 -2.38
N ILE A 144 37.71 12.54 -2.64
CA ILE A 144 38.47 13.64 -3.28
C ILE A 144 39.68 14.05 -2.41
N HIS A 145 39.57 13.93 -1.09
CA HIS A 145 40.67 14.19 -0.14
C HIS A 145 41.68 13.03 -0.04
N GLY A 146 41.63 12.05 -0.94
CA GLY A 146 42.64 10.99 -1.03
C GLY A 146 42.50 9.89 0.03
N GLN A 147 41.37 9.81 0.73
CA GLN A 147 41.08 8.79 1.74
C GLN A 147 40.00 7.80 1.25
N PRO A 148 40.26 7.00 0.20
CA PRO A 148 39.24 6.16 -0.44
C PRO A 148 38.67 5.09 0.50
N ILE A 149 39.45 4.62 1.47
CA ILE A 149 38.99 3.64 2.47
C ILE A 149 37.94 4.27 3.39
N VAL A 150 38.18 5.48 3.89
CA VAL A 150 37.23 6.21 4.76
C VAL A 150 35.97 6.58 3.99
N ALA A 151 36.12 6.99 2.72
CA ALA A 151 34.99 7.23 1.82
C ALA A 151 34.11 5.98 1.64
N LEU A 152 34.73 4.83 1.39
CA LEU A 152 34.02 3.55 1.24
C LEU A 152 33.32 3.13 2.55
N LEU A 153 33.98 3.26 3.69
CA LEU A 153 33.39 2.96 5.00
C LEU A 153 32.21 3.88 5.31
N THR A 154 32.32 5.18 5.02
CA THR A 154 31.23 6.15 5.20
C THR A 154 30.01 5.76 4.36
N LEU A 155 30.23 5.34 3.11
CA LEU A 155 29.15 4.95 2.19
C LEU A 155 28.44 3.65 2.62
N LEU A 156 29.19 2.68 3.17
CA LEU A 156 28.64 1.37 3.54
C LEU A 156 28.08 1.33 4.96
N VAL A 157 28.79 1.94 5.91
CA VAL A 157 28.50 1.82 7.35
C VAL A 157 27.60 2.95 7.84
N GLY A 158 27.77 4.17 7.33
CA GLY A 158 26.94 5.32 7.71
C GLY A 158 25.43 5.07 7.56
N PRO A 159 24.95 4.61 6.38
CA PRO A 159 23.53 4.30 6.21
C PRO A 159 22.98 3.25 7.18
N VAL A 160 23.81 2.34 7.68
CA VAL A 160 23.41 1.32 8.66
C VAL A 160 23.10 1.95 10.01
N GLY A 161 23.90 2.92 10.45
CA GLY A 161 23.65 3.70 11.67
C GLY A 161 22.32 4.46 11.58
N ALA A 162 22.15 5.23 10.50
CA ALA A 162 20.93 5.99 10.24
C ALA A 162 19.68 5.10 10.13
N ALA A 163 19.79 3.95 9.46
CA ALA A 163 18.69 2.99 9.37
C ALA A 163 18.34 2.37 10.73
N SER A 164 19.35 2.07 11.56
CA SER A 164 19.14 1.57 12.93
C SER A 164 18.40 2.59 13.79
N LEU A 165 18.80 3.87 13.75
CA LEU A 165 18.13 4.95 14.48
C LEU A 165 16.70 5.18 13.98
N ALA A 166 16.48 5.16 12.67
CA ALA A 166 15.15 5.29 12.08
C ALA A 166 14.22 4.15 12.53
N TYR A 167 14.73 2.91 12.55
CA TYR A 167 13.96 1.76 13.02
C TYR A 167 13.68 1.85 14.53
N ALA A 168 14.67 2.27 15.32
CA ALA A 168 14.50 2.50 16.74
C ALA A 168 13.42 3.55 17.03
N TRP A 169 13.40 4.65 16.28
CA TRP A 169 12.37 5.69 16.40
C TRP A 169 10.96 5.14 16.18
N MET A 170 10.77 4.29 15.16
CA MET A 170 9.49 3.60 14.94
C MET A 170 9.12 2.70 16.13
N GLY A 171 10.11 2.01 16.72
CA GLY A 171 9.92 1.19 17.92
C GLY A 171 9.54 2.01 19.15
N VAL A 172 10.11 3.21 19.33
CA VAL A 172 9.79 4.11 20.44
C VAL A 172 8.34 4.60 20.36
N GLU A 173 7.84 4.92 19.16
CA GLU A 173 6.42 5.26 18.98
C GLU A 173 5.52 4.07 19.35
N ASP A 174 5.90 2.86 18.96
CA ASP A 174 5.19 1.62 19.32
C ASP A 174 5.13 1.43 20.84
N LEU A 175 6.28 1.54 21.52
CA LEU A 175 6.42 1.43 22.97
C LEU A 175 5.62 2.52 23.70
N TYR A 176 5.65 3.75 23.20
CA TYR A 176 4.85 4.84 23.74
C TYR A 176 3.36 4.51 23.67
N LEU A 177 2.87 4.02 22.52
CA LEU A 177 1.47 3.64 22.37
C LEU A 177 1.09 2.44 23.24
N GLN A 178 1.97 1.44 23.37
CA GLN A 178 1.77 0.29 24.26
C GLN A 178 1.72 0.69 25.74
N TRP A 179 2.40 1.76 26.13
CA TRP A 179 2.36 2.30 27.49
C TRP A 179 1.16 3.23 27.71
N TYR A 180 0.88 4.10 26.74
CA TYR A 180 -0.14 5.14 26.80
C TYR A 180 -1.55 4.57 26.70
N LEU A 181 -1.81 3.71 25.70
CA LEU A 181 -3.17 3.27 25.37
C LEU A 181 -3.82 2.43 26.47
N PRO A 182 -3.14 1.49 27.15
CA PRO A 182 -3.77 0.77 28.27
C PRO A 182 -4.06 1.66 29.49
N ARG A 183 -3.41 2.83 29.60
CA ARG A 183 -3.53 3.74 30.75
C ARG A 183 -4.51 4.89 30.53
N ARG A 184 -4.59 5.38 29.29
CA ARG A 184 -5.35 6.59 28.91
C ARG A 184 -6.26 6.39 27.70
N GLY A 185 -6.18 5.24 27.04
CA GLY A 185 -7.07 4.86 25.95
C GLY A 185 -8.35 4.20 26.46
N ILE A 186 -9.22 3.88 25.51
CA ILE A 186 -10.46 3.15 25.78
C ILE A 186 -10.23 1.69 25.45
N THR A 187 -10.53 0.80 26.40
CA THR A 187 -10.42 -0.65 26.21
C THR A 187 -11.75 -1.25 25.84
N VAL A 188 -11.76 -2.08 24.79
CA VAL A 188 -12.94 -2.81 24.31
C VAL A 188 -12.55 -4.24 23.95
N GLN A 189 -13.53 -5.14 24.04
CA GLN A 189 -13.37 -6.51 23.57
C GLN A 189 -13.59 -6.54 22.05
N ALA A 190 -12.56 -6.91 21.30
CA ALA A 190 -12.66 -7.11 19.86
C ALA A 190 -12.89 -8.60 19.56
N ARG A 191 -13.80 -8.88 18.63
CA ARG A 191 -14.17 -10.24 18.23
C ARG A 191 -13.43 -10.64 16.96
N ARG A 192 -12.90 -11.86 16.93
CA ARG A 192 -12.27 -12.41 15.73
C ARG A 192 -13.30 -12.62 14.63
N VAL A 193 -13.03 -12.06 13.45
CA VAL A 193 -13.90 -12.18 12.26
C VAL A 193 -13.22 -12.91 11.11
N GLY A 194 -11.89 -13.03 11.13
CA GLY A 194 -11.18 -13.71 10.06
C GLY A 194 -9.69 -13.77 10.27
N GLN A 195 -9.00 -14.15 9.20
CA GLN A 195 -7.57 -14.32 9.17
C GLN A 195 -7.02 -13.64 7.92
N SER A 196 -5.94 -12.88 8.06
CA SER A 196 -5.24 -12.24 6.97
C SER A 196 -3.80 -12.75 6.91
N ARG A 197 -3.30 -12.97 5.69
CA ARG A 197 -1.91 -13.35 5.44
C ARG A 197 -1.16 -12.13 4.97
N ILE A 198 -0.25 -11.64 5.80
CA ILE A 198 0.58 -10.47 5.50
C ILE A 198 2.04 -10.92 5.53
N ALA A 199 2.91 -10.24 4.78
CA ALA A 199 4.35 -10.51 4.81
C ALA A 199 4.85 -10.52 6.27
N GLY A 200 5.39 -11.66 6.71
CA GLY A 200 5.80 -11.87 8.11
C GLY A 200 4.92 -12.81 8.93
N GLY A 201 3.79 -13.31 8.40
CA GLY A 201 3.06 -14.43 8.99
C GLY A 201 1.54 -14.37 8.84
N THR A 202 0.87 -15.27 9.57
CA THR A 202 -0.58 -15.32 9.68
C THR A 202 -1.05 -14.41 10.81
N PHE A 203 -1.93 -13.46 10.51
CA PHE A 203 -2.53 -12.54 11.48
C PHE A 203 -4.03 -12.80 11.56
N GLN A 204 -4.58 -12.74 12.77
CA GLN A 204 -6.02 -12.77 12.96
C GLN A 204 -6.57 -11.35 12.89
N THR A 205 -7.72 -11.19 12.23
CA THR A 205 -8.45 -9.93 12.12
C THR A 205 -9.56 -9.92 13.16
N TYR A 206 -9.54 -8.91 14.01
CA TYR A 206 -10.54 -8.66 15.04
C TYR A 206 -11.32 -7.38 14.67
N VAL A 207 -12.61 -7.37 14.98
CA VAL A 207 -13.47 -6.19 14.81
C VAL A 207 -13.94 -5.70 16.18
N TYR A 208 -13.91 -4.39 16.36
CA TYR A 208 -14.44 -3.70 17.51
C TYR A 208 -15.29 -2.50 17.06
N THR A 209 -16.18 -2.07 17.94
CA THR A 209 -17.00 -0.87 17.72
C THR A 209 -16.38 0.28 18.50
N ASP A 210 -16.15 1.42 17.85
CA ASP A 210 -15.64 2.62 18.51
C ASP A 210 -16.74 3.42 19.23
N LEU A 211 -16.37 4.53 19.89
CA LEU A 211 -17.31 5.42 20.58
C LEU A 211 -18.36 6.05 19.64
N HIS A 212 -18.12 6.07 18.34
CA HIS A 212 -19.02 6.64 17.33
C HIS A 212 -19.92 5.57 16.70
N GLY A 213 -19.85 4.32 17.15
CA GLY A 213 -20.61 3.21 16.59
C GLY A 213 -20.01 2.64 15.29
N GLU A 214 -18.83 3.09 14.87
CA GLU A 214 -18.17 2.58 13.67
C GLU A 214 -17.45 1.26 13.96
N SER A 215 -17.62 0.28 13.07
CA SER A 215 -16.87 -0.97 13.15
C SER A 215 -15.48 -0.80 12.57
N ARG A 216 -14.46 -1.05 13.38
CA ARG A 216 -13.04 -0.95 13.00
C ARG A 216 -12.33 -2.28 13.15
N THR A 217 -11.27 -2.45 12.37
CA THR A 217 -10.46 -3.68 12.35
C THR A 217 -9.14 -3.49 13.09
N ALA A 218 -8.70 -4.55 13.77
CA ALA A 218 -7.39 -4.67 14.37
C ALA A 218 -6.76 -6.01 13.96
N HIS A 219 -5.45 -6.00 13.75
CA HIS A 219 -4.69 -7.21 13.38
C HIS A 219 -3.76 -7.62 14.50
N HIS A 220 -3.79 -8.91 14.86
CA HIS A 220 -2.96 -9.44 15.93
C HIS A 220 -2.46 -10.84 15.66
N ARG A 221 -1.30 -11.14 16.24
CA ARG A 221 -0.67 -12.45 16.18
C ARG A 221 -1.07 -13.23 17.44
N GLY A 222 -2.25 -13.84 17.40
CA GLY A 222 -2.81 -14.60 18.52
C GLY A 222 -4.10 -15.33 18.15
N GLY A 223 -4.42 -16.43 18.85
CA GLY A 223 -5.49 -17.37 18.48
C GLY A 223 -6.82 -17.21 19.22
N GLY A 224 -6.97 -16.21 20.09
CA GLY A 224 -8.19 -16.03 20.89
C GLY A 224 -9.45 -15.75 20.05
N ALA A 225 -10.62 -16.17 20.55
CA ALA A 225 -11.90 -15.81 19.94
C ALA A 225 -12.23 -14.32 20.15
N THR A 226 -11.77 -13.76 21.27
CA THR A 226 -11.81 -12.34 21.60
C THR A 226 -10.45 -11.88 22.09
N VAL A 227 -10.16 -10.59 21.92
CA VAL A 227 -8.95 -9.95 22.42
C VAL A 227 -9.31 -8.58 22.95
N GLU A 228 -8.69 -8.19 24.06
CA GLU A 228 -8.81 -6.84 24.58
C GLU A 228 -7.98 -5.88 23.71
N VAL A 229 -8.61 -4.80 23.30
CA VAL A 229 -8.04 -3.81 22.40
C VAL A 229 -8.15 -2.44 23.05
N ALA A 230 -7.04 -1.71 23.12
CA ALA A 230 -6.98 -0.33 23.59
C ALA A 230 -6.83 0.63 22.40
N TYR A 231 -7.71 1.63 22.28
CA TYR A 231 -7.63 2.65 21.22
C TYR A 231 -7.63 4.09 21.78
N HIS A 232 -7.15 5.03 20.98
CA HIS A 232 -7.08 6.45 21.35
C HIS A 232 -8.47 7.11 21.20
N PRO A 233 -8.98 7.86 22.20
CA PRO A 233 -10.32 8.44 22.16
C PRO A 233 -10.54 9.38 20.96
N ASP A 234 -9.62 10.32 20.72
CA ASP A 234 -9.75 11.27 19.60
C ASP A 234 -9.32 10.70 18.23
N LYS A 235 -8.67 9.52 18.23
CA LYS A 235 -8.10 8.90 17.03
C LYS A 235 -8.33 7.40 17.09
N PRO A 236 -9.57 6.93 16.89
CA PRO A 236 -9.92 5.53 17.17
C PRO A 236 -9.18 4.52 16.29
N HIS A 237 -8.66 4.94 15.13
CA HIS A 237 -7.78 4.14 14.28
C HIS A 237 -6.41 3.84 14.91
N ILE A 238 -5.96 4.60 15.91
CA ILE A 238 -4.74 4.31 16.67
C ILE A 238 -5.11 3.30 17.74
N VAL A 239 -4.82 2.04 17.44
CA VAL A 239 -5.26 0.90 18.21
C VAL A 239 -4.11 -0.04 18.51
N ARG A 240 -4.05 -0.57 19.74
CA ARG A 240 -3.07 -1.58 20.17
C ARG A 240 -3.71 -2.62 21.05
N ILE A 241 -3.19 -3.83 20.93
CA ILE A 241 -3.52 -4.93 21.83
C ILE A 241 -2.47 -4.94 22.94
N PRO A 242 -2.87 -4.92 24.22
CA PRO A 242 -1.93 -4.97 25.32
C PRO A 242 -1.05 -6.22 25.22
N GLU A 243 0.26 -6.02 25.07
CA GLU A 243 1.22 -7.12 25.06
C GLU A 243 1.51 -7.63 26.47
N SER A 244 1.94 -8.89 26.56
CA SER A 244 2.44 -9.48 27.80
C SER A 244 3.75 -8.79 28.24
N GLY A 245 4.04 -8.80 29.54
CA GLY A 245 5.22 -8.13 30.09
C GLY A 245 6.55 -8.57 29.46
N GLY A 246 6.67 -9.85 29.09
CA GLY A 246 7.87 -10.38 28.42
C GLY A 246 8.07 -9.86 27.01
N GLN A 247 6.99 -9.73 26.22
CA GLN A 247 7.06 -9.14 24.87
C GLN A 247 7.46 -7.66 24.93
N LYS A 248 6.89 -6.91 25.88
CA LYS A 248 7.26 -5.51 26.12
C LYS A 248 8.74 -5.36 26.46
N ALA A 249 9.26 -6.18 27.37
CA ALA A 249 10.67 -6.15 27.75
C ALA A 249 11.59 -6.44 26.55
N GLY A 250 11.22 -7.40 25.70
CA GLY A 250 11.93 -7.70 24.46
C GLY A 250 11.95 -6.52 23.49
N SER A 251 10.78 -5.91 23.24
CA SER A 251 10.65 -4.74 22.36
C SER A 251 11.47 -3.54 22.86
N VAL A 252 11.47 -3.29 24.18
CA VAL A 252 12.31 -2.24 24.80
C VAL A 252 13.79 -2.55 24.62
N ALA A 253 14.22 -3.78 24.89
CA ALA A 253 15.62 -4.18 24.76
C ALA A 253 16.11 -4.02 23.31
N VAL A 254 15.31 -4.43 22.33
CA VAL A 254 15.63 -4.25 20.90
C VAL A 254 15.70 -2.78 20.55
N ALA A 255 14.74 -1.95 20.98
CA ALA A 255 14.76 -0.52 20.71
C ALA A 255 16.02 0.15 21.30
N VAL A 256 16.34 -0.12 22.58
CA VAL A 256 17.54 0.41 23.24
C VAL A 256 18.81 -0.04 22.54
N PHE A 257 18.91 -1.33 22.18
CA PHE A 257 20.04 -1.85 21.42
C PHE A 257 20.23 -1.10 20.09
N LEU A 258 19.15 -0.92 19.31
CA LEU A 258 19.22 -0.23 18.02
C LEU A 258 19.58 1.26 18.17
N ILE A 259 19.15 1.93 19.24
CA ILE A 259 19.57 3.30 19.55
C ILE A 259 21.07 3.32 19.83
N LEU A 260 21.54 2.52 20.78
CA LEU A 260 22.95 2.50 21.19
C LEU A 260 23.86 2.11 20.02
N PHE A 261 23.49 1.09 19.26
CA PHE A 261 24.20 0.66 18.07
C PHE A 261 24.24 1.76 17.00
N GLY A 262 23.08 2.36 16.69
CA GLY A 262 23.00 3.44 15.72
C GLY A 262 23.86 4.65 16.11
N LEU A 263 23.78 5.08 17.37
CA LEU A 263 24.61 6.18 17.89
C LEU A 263 26.10 5.86 17.85
N LEU A 264 26.51 4.65 18.21
CA LEU A 264 27.91 4.22 18.16
C LEU A 264 28.45 4.26 16.73
N VAL A 265 27.67 3.76 15.77
CA VAL A 265 28.04 3.75 14.34
C VAL A 265 28.15 5.16 13.78
N GLU A 266 27.20 6.04 14.08
CA GLU A 266 27.24 7.43 13.62
C GLU A 266 28.41 8.19 14.28
N LEU A 267 28.66 7.99 15.57
CA LEU A 267 29.78 8.63 16.27
C LEU A 267 31.14 8.17 15.71
N ALA A 268 31.28 6.86 15.43
CA ALA A 268 32.47 6.33 14.77
C ALA A 268 32.63 6.91 13.35
N THR A 269 31.53 7.03 12.59
CA THR A 269 31.54 7.64 11.25
C THR A 269 31.98 9.11 11.31
N VAL A 270 31.40 9.90 12.21
CA VAL A 270 31.77 11.31 12.42
C VAL A 270 33.23 11.44 12.85
N TYR A 271 33.70 10.58 13.75
CA TYR A 271 35.11 10.56 14.17
C TYR A 271 36.06 10.26 13.00
N LEU A 272 35.74 9.26 12.16
CA LEU A 272 36.54 8.93 10.98
C LEU A 272 36.55 10.06 9.96
N LEU A 273 35.41 10.72 9.74
CA LEU A 273 35.33 11.91 8.88
C LEU A 273 36.20 13.04 9.44
N TYR A 274 36.06 13.34 10.73
CA TYR A 274 36.87 14.34 11.42
C TYR A 274 38.37 14.08 11.27
N ALA A 275 38.82 12.86 11.58
CA ALA A 275 40.22 12.47 11.44
C ALA A 275 40.70 12.57 9.99
N ALA A 276 39.89 12.17 9.01
CA ALA A 276 40.24 12.29 7.60
C ALA A 276 40.41 13.76 7.15
N PHE A 277 39.62 14.68 7.69
CA PHE A 277 39.73 16.11 7.36
C PHE A 277 40.83 16.85 8.15
N VAL A 278 41.05 16.50 9.42
CA VAL A 278 42.01 17.19 10.29
C VAL A 278 43.41 16.61 10.17
N ASP A 279 43.56 15.29 10.24
CA ASP A 279 44.86 14.60 10.22
C ASP A 279 45.35 14.29 8.80
N GLY A 280 44.45 14.33 7.81
CA GLY A 280 44.76 14.12 6.39
C GLY A 280 45.52 15.28 5.73
N TYR A 281 45.67 16.43 6.41
CA TYR A 281 46.39 17.60 5.90
C TYR A 281 47.80 17.70 6.49
N PRO A 282 48.87 17.53 5.68
CA PRO A 282 50.22 17.96 6.07
C PRO A 282 50.23 19.50 6.10
N GLY A 283 49.89 20.10 7.25
CA GLY A 283 49.86 21.55 7.44
C GLY A 283 48.93 22.08 8.54
N TYR A 284 48.07 21.22 9.14
CA TYR A 284 47.11 21.62 10.18
C TYR A 284 47.25 20.86 11.52
N GLY A 285 48.31 20.07 11.70
CA GLY A 285 48.63 19.48 13.01
C GLY A 285 49.21 20.55 13.96
N PRO A 286 48.91 20.49 15.27
CA PRO A 286 49.57 21.38 16.24
C PRO A 286 51.07 21.10 16.21
N SER A 287 51.85 22.09 15.79
CA SER A 287 53.31 22.13 15.90
C SER A 287 53.75 22.15 17.35
#